data_AF-I4AQ67-F1
#
_entry.id   AF-I4AQ67-F1
#
_cell.length_a   1.000
_cell.length_b   1.000
_cell.length_c   1.000
_cell.angle_alpha   90.00
_cell.angle_beta   90.00
_cell.angle_gamma   90.00
#
_symmetry.space_group_name_H-M   'P 1'
#
loop_
_entity.id
_entity.type
_entity.pdbx_description
1 polymer ?
#
loop_
_entity_poly.entity_id
_entity_poly.type
_entity_poly.pdbx_seq_one_letter_code
_entity_poly.pdbx_strand_id
1 'polypeptide(L)'
;MKKFIKININTAFFILGITVAAYSSTFFSDLIMNLYKWSSNGNIHFTGKFITFLSFNPIYLLSFGFSFLLFSLEITTQETTNLIKKLFLQFSIFILMLVCISSFDAIGKLASCTACDDGILTLNFNKISFVLILSISVLCSSIPTFVRIIRNKKKS
;
A
#
# COMPACT_ATOMS: atom_id res chain seq x y z
N MET A 1 22.92 22.06 -15.56
CA MET A 1 21.48 22.39 -15.44
C MET A 1 20.53 21.18 -15.46
N LYS A 2 20.63 20.23 -16.42
CA LYS A 2 19.74 19.04 -16.48
C LYS A 2 19.71 18.15 -15.22
N LYS A 3 20.81 18.09 -14.45
CA LYS A 3 20.92 17.25 -13.23
C LYS A 3 20.18 17.84 -12.02
N PHE A 4 20.15 19.18 -11.88
CA PHE A 4 19.42 19.87 -10.82
C PHE A 4 17.89 19.79 -11.01
N ILE A 5 17.41 19.92 -12.25
CA ILE A 5 15.99 19.79 -12.59
C ILE A 5 15.47 18.38 -12.25
N LYS A 6 16.27 17.33 -12.51
CA LYS A 6 15.91 15.94 -12.16
C LYS A 6 15.81 15.70 -10.65
N ILE A 7 16.68 16.32 -9.85
CA ILE A 7 16.63 16.21 -8.38
C ILE A 7 15.35 16.85 -7.84
N ASN A 8 15.00 18.04 -8.33
CA ASN A 8 13.79 18.75 -7.88
C ASN A 8 12.50 17.99 -8.21
N ILE A 9 12.44 17.31 -9.36
CA ILE A 9 11.27 16.51 -9.75
C ILE A 9 11.11 15.28 -8.84
N ASN A 10 12.18 14.54 -8.56
CA ASN A 10 12.10 13.36 -7.70
C ASN A 10 11.67 13.71 -6.26
N THR A 11 12.19 14.82 -5.72
CA THR A 11 11.79 15.31 -4.40
C THR A 11 10.33 15.73 -4.38
N ALA A 12 9.84 16.40 -5.43
CA ALA A 12 8.43 16.77 -5.54
C ALA A 12 7.51 15.53 -5.56
N PHE A 13 7.88 14.48 -6.30
CA PHE A 13 7.11 13.23 -6.32
C PHE A 13 7.15 12.49 -4.98
N PHE A 14 8.27 12.52 -4.26
CA PHE A 14 8.37 11.93 -2.93
C PHE A 14 7.42 12.62 -1.93
N ILE A 15 7.43 13.97 -1.92
CA ILE A 15 6.52 14.76 -1.08
C ILE A 15 5.07 14.48 -1.47
N LEU A 16 4.77 14.43 -2.77
CA LEU A 16 3.43 14.12 -3.28
C LEU A 16 2.96 12.74 -2.82
N GLY A 17 3.84 11.73 -2.82
CA GLY A 17 3.54 10.40 -2.27
C GLY A 17 3.18 10.43 -0.79
N ILE A 18 3.92 11.20 0.02
CA ILE A 18 3.63 11.39 1.45
C ILE A 18 2.28 12.08 1.65
N THR A 19 2.00 13.15 0.88
CA THR A 19 0.72 13.88 0.96
C THR A 19 -0.46 12.99 0.61
N VAL A 20 -0.34 12.19 -0.46
CA VAL A 20 -1.37 11.22 -0.85
C VAL A 20 -1.60 10.20 0.26
N ALA A 21 -0.53 9.67 0.87
CA ALA A 21 -0.65 8.72 1.97
C ALA A 21 -1.39 9.32 3.18
N ALA A 22 -1.02 10.54 3.58
CA ALA A 22 -1.69 11.21 4.69
C ALA A 22 -3.20 11.39 4.41
N TYR A 23 -3.56 11.86 3.22
CA TYR A 23 -4.95 12.12 2.84
C TYR A 23 -5.79 10.85 2.67
N SER A 24 -5.20 9.78 2.12
CA SER A 24 -5.91 8.52 1.82
C SER A 24 -5.94 7.53 2.98
N SER A 25 -5.32 7.85 4.12
CA SER A 25 -5.21 6.97 5.28
C SER A 25 -6.55 6.42 5.77
N THR A 26 -7.59 7.25 5.89
CA THR A 26 -8.95 6.82 6.31
C THR A 26 -9.59 5.91 5.28
N PHE A 27 -9.52 6.28 4.00
CA PHE A 27 -10.04 5.47 2.90
C PHE A 27 -9.44 4.06 2.89
N PHE A 28 -8.12 3.95 3.08
CA PHE A 28 -7.46 2.64 3.10
C PHE A 28 -7.82 1.81 4.34
N SER A 29 -7.98 2.44 5.50
CA SER A 29 -8.46 1.75 6.70
C SER A 29 -9.86 1.16 6.50
N ASP A 30 -10.79 1.93 5.93
CA ASP A 30 -12.14 1.46 5.62
C ASP A 30 -12.13 0.33 4.58
N LEU A 31 -11.28 0.47 3.55
CA LEU A 31 -11.10 -0.56 2.54
C LEU A 31 -10.63 -1.88 3.14
N ILE A 32 -9.61 -1.85 4.01
CA ILE A 32 -9.09 -3.05 4.69
C ILE A 32 -10.16 -3.69 5.57
N MET A 33 -10.93 -2.89 6.31
CA MET A 33 -12.01 -3.41 7.14
C MET A 33 -13.11 -4.08 6.32
N ASN A 34 -13.48 -3.49 5.19
CA ASN A 34 -14.45 -4.09 4.28
C ASN A 34 -13.93 -5.39 3.68
N LEU A 35 -12.65 -5.46 3.33
CA LEU A 35 -12.02 -6.69 2.85
C LEU A 35 -11.96 -7.77 3.92
N TYR A 36 -11.73 -7.42 5.18
CA TYR A 36 -11.80 -8.35 6.30
C TYR A 36 -13.18 -8.96 6.47
N LYS A 37 -14.23 -8.12 6.46
CA LYS A 37 -15.62 -8.58 6.54
C LYS A 37 -15.97 -9.48 5.35
N TRP A 38 -15.59 -9.05 4.14
CA TRP A 38 -15.83 -9.81 2.93
C TRP A 38 -15.12 -11.17 2.95
N SER A 39 -13.84 -11.20 3.34
CA SER A 39 -13.03 -12.43 3.39
C SER A 39 -13.44 -13.39 4.50
N SER A 40 -14.08 -12.91 5.56
CA SER A 40 -14.58 -13.73 6.68
C SER A 40 -16.06 -14.05 6.59
N ASN A 41 -16.70 -13.75 5.44
CA ASN A 41 -18.15 -13.90 5.24
C ASN A 41 -19.00 -13.22 6.33
N GLY A 42 -18.51 -12.10 6.88
CA GLY A 42 -19.18 -11.33 7.93
C GLY A 42 -18.86 -11.76 9.36
N ASN A 43 -18.07 -12.81 9.58
CA ASN A 43 -17.80 -13.35 10.91
C ASN A 43 -16.86 -12.47 11.77
N ILE A 44 -16.21 -11.46 11.19
CA ILE A 44 -15.37 -10.50 11.93
C ILE A 44 -16.14 -9.21 12.21
N HIS A 45 -16.34 -8.92 13.50
CA HIS A 45 -16.93 -7.68 13.98
C HIS A 45 -15.89 -6.77 14.60
N PHE A 46 -15.93 -5.48 14.27
CA PHE A 46 -14.98 -4.51 14.80
C PHE A 46 -15.55 -3.75 16.00
N THR A 47 -14.78 -3.64 17.08
CA THR A 47 -15.18 -2.94 18.31
C THR A 47 -14.13 -1.92 18.75
N GLY A 48 -14.57 -0.86 19.45
CA GLY A 48 -13.70 0.21 19.96
C GLY A 48 -13.82 1.54 19.20
N LYS A 49 -13.04 2.54 19.63
CA LYS A 49 -12.93 3.82 18.92
C LYS A 49 -11.96 3.67 17.74
N PHE A 50 -12.37 4.15 16.58
CA PHE A 50 -11.52 4.28 15.42
C PHE A 50 -10.51 5.40 15.67
N ILE A 51 -9.32 5.06 16.19
CA ILE A 51 -8.23 6.01 16.37
C ILE A 51 -7.22 5.75 15.25
N THR A 52 -7.32 6.50 14.17
CA THR A 52 -6.46 6.41 12.99
C THR A 52 -5.09 7.01 13.27
N PHE A 53 -4.22 6.27 13.98
CA PHE A 53 -2.79 6.60 14.06
C PHE A 53 -2.03 6.30 12.76
N LEU A 54 -2.71 5.76 11.75
CA LEU A 54 -2.12 5.39 10.47
C LEU A 54 -1.49 6.60 9.74
N SER A 55 -2.17 7.76 9.75
CA SER A 55 -1.73 8.98 9.08
C SER A 55 -0.42 9.56 9.63
N PHE A 56 -0.08 9.23 10.88
CA PHE A 56 1.15 9.68 11.54
C PHE A 56 2.23 8.60 11.60
N ASN A 57 1.97 7.40 11.08
CA ASN A 57 2.95 6.34 11.12
C ASN A 57 4.04 6.58 10.06
N PRO A 58 5.32 6.73 10.45
CA PRO A 58 6.39 7.07 9.53
C PRO A 58 6.64 5.97 8.50
N ILE A 59 6.46 4.69 8.86
CA ILE A 59 6.69 3.56 7.95
C ILE A 59 5.70 3.63 6.78
N TYR A 60 4.43 3.87 7.10
CA TYR A 60 3.38 4.01 6.09
C TYR A 60 3.65 5.20 5.16
N LEU A 61 3.91 6.39 5.71
CA LEU A 61 4.19 7.58 4.92
C LEU A 61 5.43 7.41 4.02
N LEU A 62 6.52 6.88 4.58
CA LEU A 62 7.76 6.65 3.83
C LEU A 62 7.57 5.61 2.73
N SER A 63 6.80 4.55 2.96
CA SER A 63 6.57 3.51 1.94
C SER A 63 5.91 4.06 0.67
N PHE A 64 4.90 4.93 0.83
CA PHE A 64 4.27 5.63 -0.28
C PHE A 64 5.21 6.64 -0.94
N GLY A 65 5.95 7.42 -0.15
CA GLY A 65 6.97 8.34 -0.67
C GLY A 65 8.01 7.61 -1.54
N PHE A 66 8.55 6.49 -1.07
CA PHE A 66 9.49 5.67 -1.82
C PHE A 66 8.89 5.10 -3.11
N SER A 67 7.64 4.64 -3.07
CA SER A 67 6.96 4.13 -4.27
C SER A 67 6.81 5.20 -5.35
N PHE A 68 6.43 6.42 -4.97
CA PHE A 68 6.33 7.55 -5.90
C PHE A 68 7.69 8.02 -6.42
N LEU A 69 8.73 7.97 -5.57
CA LEU A 69 10.09 8.24 -5.99
C LEU A 69 10.57 7.23 -7.04
N LEU A 70 10.32 5.93 -6.83
CA LEU A 70 10.63 4.88 -7.80
C LEU A 70 9.89 5.10 -9.13
N PHE A 71 8.63 5.50 -9.06
CA PHE A 71 7.84 5.85 -10.24
C PHE A 71 8.42 7.07 -11.00
N SER A 72 8.85 8.12 -10.28
CA SER A 72 9.53 9.28 -10.86
C SER A 72 10.86 8.93 -11.56
N LEU A 73 11.62 7.99 -11.00
CA LEU A 73 12.83 7.47 -11.63
C LEU A 73 12.52 6.73 -12.94
N GLU A 74 11.42 5.98 -13.00
CA GLU A 74 10.99 5.33 -14.23
C GLU A 74 10.57 6.36 -15.31
N ILE A 75 9.84 7.40 -14.93
CA ILE A 75 9.47 8.50 -15.85
C ILE A 75 10.71 9.16 -16.45
N THR A 76 11.73 9.39 -15.62
CA THR A 76 12.93 10.13 -16.03
C THR A 76 13.86 9.31 -16.94
N THR A 77 13.67 7.99 -17.02
CA THR A 77 14.58 7.06 -17.72
C THR A 77 14.02 6.46 -19.00
N GLN A 78 12.72 6.61 -19.30
CA GLN A 78 12.08 6.02 -20.48
C GLN A 78 11.24 7.03 -21.26
N GLU A 79 10.99 6.76 -22.55
CA GLU A 79 10.04 7.54 -23.34
C GLU A 79 8.62 7.46 -22.77
N THR A 80 7.93 8.59 -22.76
CA THR A 80 6.67 8.86 -22.04
C THR A 80 5.45 8.14 -22.62
N THR A 81 5.59 7.43 -23.74
CA THR A 81 4.47 6.90 -24.54
C THR A 81 3.64 5.82 -23.85
N ASN A 82 4.09 5.27 -22.70
CA ASN A 82 3.35 4.25 -21.95
C ASN A 82 3.22 4.52 -20.44
N LEU A 83 3.33 5.77 -19.98
CA LEU A 83 3.25 6.09 -18.55
C LEU A 83 1.93 5.66 -17.89
N ILE A 84 0.80 5.92 -18.54
CA ILE A 84 -0.52 5.57 -18.01
C ILE A 84 -0.66 4.07 -17.79
N LYS A 85 -0.19 3.25 -18.75
CA LYS A 85 -0.23 1.78 -18.64
C LYS A 85 0.61 1.28 -17.46
N LYS A 86 1.76 1.92 -17.20
CA LYS A 86 2.64 1.54 -16.08
C LYS A 86 2.04 1.89 -14.73
N LEU A 87 1.48 3.10 -14.62
CA LEU A 87 0.77 3.53 -13.43
C LEU A 87 -0.42 2.60 -13.15
N PHE A 88 -1.20 2.29 -14.18
CA PHE A 88 -2.33 1.37 -14.06
C PHE A 88 -1.90 -0.03 -13.62
N LEU A 89 -0.80 -0.56 -14.17
CA LEU A 89 -0.25 -1.85 -13.77
C LEU A 89 0.24 -1.85 -12.31
N GLN A 90 0.94 -0.81 -11.88
CA GLN A 90 1.40 -0.66 -10.49
C GLN A 90 0.20 -0.57 -9.53
N PHE A 91 -0.81 0.23 -9.88
CA PHE A 91 -2.03 0.37 -9.10
C PHE A 91 -2.83 -0.94 -9.02
N SER A 92 -2.92 -1.68 -10.13
CA SER A 92 -3.61 -2.98 -10.17
C SER A 92 -2.92 -4.01 -9.27
N ILE A 93 -1.58 -4.06 -9.28
CA ILE A 93 -0.81 -4.94 -8.39
C ILE A 93 -0.98 -4.50 -6.94
N PHE A 94 -0.99 -3.20 -6.66
CA PHE A 94 -1.23 -2.69 -5.32
C PHE A 94 -2.58 -3.15 -4.77
N ILE A 95 -3.67 -2.98 -5.54
CA ILE A 95 -5.01 -3.45 -5.13
C ILE A 95 -4.98 -4.97 -4.91
N LEU A 96 -4.42 -5.73 -5.85
CA LEU A 96 -4.38 -7.19 -5.74
C LEU A 96 -3.65 -7.64 -4.47
N MET A 97 -2.48 -7.04 -4.19
CA MET A 97 -1.72 -7.35 -2.97
C MET A 97 -2.45 -6.93 -1.71
N LEU A 98 -3.16 -5.80 -1.73
CA LEU A 98 -3.96 -5.33 -0.60
C LEU A 98 -5.09 -6.30 -0.29
N VAL A 99 -5.80 -6.79 -1.31
CA VAL A 99 -6.84 -7.83 -1.16
C VAL A 99 -6.23 -9.11 -0.60
N CYS A 100 -5.20 -9.66 -1.25
CA CYS A 100 -4.58 -10.92 -0.82
C CYS A 100 -4.10 -10.84 0.63
N ILE A 101 -3.29 -9.84 0.98
CA ILE A 101 -2.70 -9.73 2.33
C ILE A 101 -3.80 -9.52 3.37
N SER A 102 -4.81 -8.70 3.08
CA SER A 102 -5.92 -8.47 4.02
C SER A 102 -6.75 -9.74 4.24
N SER A 103 -7.05 -10.48 3.17
CA SER A 103 -7.77 -11.75 3.24
C SER A 103 -6.99 -12.81 4.02
N PHE A 104 -5.69 -12.96 3.76
CA PHE A 104 -4.84 -13.91 4.49
C PHE A 104 -4.75 -13.55 5.98
N ASP A 105 -4.58 -12.27 6.34
CA ASP A 105 -4.53 -11.84 7.74
C ASP A 105 -5.88 -12.05 8.44
N ALA A 106 -7.01 -11.78 7.76
CA ALA A 106 -8.35 -12.00 8.29
C ALA A 106 -8.62 -13.49 8.56
N ILE A 107 -8.34 -14.35 7.58
CA ILE A 107 -8.53 -15.81 7.71
C ILE A 107 -7.59 -16.38 8.78
N GLY A 108 -6.34 -15.95 8.83
CA GLY A 108 -5.38 -16.38 9.85
C GLY A 108 -5.83 -16.01 11.28
N LYS A 109 -6.39 -14.81 11.46
CA LYS A 109 -6.97 -14.38 12.74
C LYS A 109 -8.22 -15.18 13.11
N LEU A 110 -9.06 -15.53 12.14
CA LEU A 110 -10.22 -16.38 12.37
C LEU A 110 -9.81 -17.82 12.74
N ALA A 111 -8.84 -18.39 12.01
CA ALA A 111 -8.35 -19.75 12.24
C ALA A 111 -7.59 -19.91 13.57
N SER A 112 -6.94 -18.85 14.04
CA SER A 112 -6.28 -18.83 15.36
C SER A 112 -7.23 -18.60 16.52
N CYS A 113 -8.52 -18.34 16.25
CA CYS A 113 -9.51 -18.18 17.30
C CYS A 113 -9.99 -19.53 17.81
N THR A 114 -9.37 -20.02 18.89
CA THR A 114 -9.76 -21.26 19.56
C THR A 114 -10.96 -21.09 20.50
N ALA A 115 -11.35 -19.84 20.80
CA ALA A 115 -12.39 -19.49 21.77
C ALA A 115 -13.47 -18.56 21.18
N CYS A 116 -13.67 -18.58 19.85
CA CYS A 116 -14.75 -17.80 19.24
C CYS A 116 -16.09 -18.51 19.45
N ASP A 117 -17.00 -17.85 20.16
CA ASP A 117 -18.40 -18.27 20.23
C ASP A 117 -19.01 -18.27 18.82
N ASP A 118 -19.52 -19.43 18.38
CA ASP A 118 -20.19 -19.65 17.09
C ASP A 118 -19.39 -19.22 15.84
N GLY A 119 -18.06 -19.12 15.95
CA GLY A 119 -17.19 -18.70 14.84
C GLY A 119 -17.18 -17.19 14.58
N ILE A 120 -17.71 -16.37 15.49
CA ILE A 120 -17.71 -14.91 15.41
C ILE A 120 -16.51 -14.35 16.17
N LEU A 121 -15.64 -13.60 15.46
CA LEU A 121 -14.46 -12.97 16.05
C LEU A 121 -14.68 -11.46 16.23
N THR A 122 -14.66 -11.00 17.48
CA THR A 122 -14.65 -9.56 17.78
C THR A 122 -13.21 -9.03 17.82
N LEU A 123 -12.89 -8.15 16.88
CA LEU A 123 -11.55 -7.60 16.68
C LEU A 123 -11.55 -6.11 17.04
N ASN A 124 -10.69 -5.73 17.98
CA ASN A 124 -10.45 -4.32 18.26
C ASN A 124 -9.68 -3.71 17.07
N PHE A 125 -10.07 -2.51 16.64
CA PHE A 125 -9.39 -1.75 15.57
C PHE A 125 -7.86 -1.70 15.73
N ASN A 126 -7.37 -1.59 16.97
CA ASN A 126 -5.94 -1.50 17.24
C ASN A 126 -5.16 -2.81 17.04
N LYS A 127 -5.86 -3.95 16.90
CA LYS A 127 -5.26 -5.26 16.60
C LYS A 127 -5.07 -5.51 15.09
N ILE A 128 -5.55 -4.61 14.25
CA ILE A 128 -5.36 -4.70 12.80
C ILE A 128 -4.05 -4.00 12.44
N SER A 129 -3.16 -4.73 11.77
CA SER A 129 -1.84 -4.23 11.38
C SER A 129 -1.91 -3.40 10.09
N PHE A 130 -2.73 -2.35 10.06
CA PHE A 130 -2.97 -1.50 8.88
C PHE A 130 -1.68 -1.01 8.23
N VAL A 131 -0.72 -0.56 9.05
CA VAL A 131 0.59 -0.07 8.59
C VAL A 131 1.33 -1.15 7.80
N LEU A 132 1.39 -2.37 8.33
CA LEU A 132 2.12 -3.47 7.70
C LEU A 132 1.44 -3.90 6.40
N ILE A 133 0.12 -4.08 6.41
CA ILE A 133 -0.65 -4.46 5.23
C ILE A 133 -0.38 -3.46 4.10
N LEU A 134 -0.58 -2.17 4.35
CA LEU A 134 -0.42 -1.14 3.32
C LEU A 134 1.03 -0.99 2.86
N SER A 135 2.00 -0.98 3.79
CA SER A 135 3.40 -0.81 3.44
C SER A 135 3.90 -1.97 2.59
N ILE A 136 3.54 -3.21 2.93
CA ILE A 136 3.93 -4.40 2.16
C ILE A 136 3.27 -4.36 0.79
N SER A 137 1.96 -4.06 0.70
CA SER A 137 1.25 -3.96 -0.59
C SER A 137 1.89 -2.93 -1.52
N VAL A 138 2.23 -1.74 -0.99
CA VAL A 138 2.88 -0.68 -1.79
C VAL A 138 4.27 -1.09 -2.25
N LEU A 139 5.10 -1.63 -1.34
CA LEU A 139 6.45 -2.07 -1.68
C LEU A 139 6.42 -3.19 -2.73
N CYS A 140 5.55 -4.17 -2.57
CA CYS A 140 5.37 -5.24 -3.55
C CYS A 140 4.92 -4.72 -4.91
N SER A 141 4.00 -3.75 -4.95
CA SER A 141 3.56 -3.13 -6.20
C SER A 141 4.67 -2.37 -6.94
N SER A 142 5.70 -1.95 -6.20
CA SER A 142 6.85 -1.20 -6.74
C SER A 142 7.95 -2.11 -7.31
N ILE A 143 7.89 -3.43 -7.08
CA ILE A 143 8.89 -4.40 -7.57
C ILE A 143 9.03 -4.39 -9.10
N PRO A 144 7.96 -4.41 -9.92
CA PRO A 144 8.09 -4.42 -11.38
C PRO A 144 8.79 -3.16 -11.89
N THR A 145 8.49 -2.01 -11.30
CA THR A 145 9.12 -0.72 -11.57
C THR A 145 10.61 -0.78 -11.26
N PHE A 146 10.97 -1.29 -10.09
CA PHE A 146 12.35 -1.46 -9.67
C PHE A 146 13.15 -2.40 -10.60
N VAL A 147 12.59 -3.55 -10.97
CA VAL A 147 13.21 -4.53 -11.88
C VAL A 147 13.47 -3.91 -13.26
N ARG A 148 12.54 -3.12 -13.79
CA ARG A 148 12.70 -2.43 -15.08
C ARG A 148 13.82 -1.39 -15.05
N ILE A 149 13.91 -0.60 -13.97
CA ILE A 149 14.97 0.40 -13.80
C ILE A 149 16.35 -0.29 -13.83
N ILE A 150 16.50 -1.41 -13.11
CA ILE A 150 17.76 -2.16 -13.08
C ILE A 150 18.10 -2.74 -14.46
N ARG A 151 17.13 -3.36 -15.15
CA ARG A 151 17.35 -3.95 -16.48
C ARG A 151 17.79 -2.91 -17.51
N ASN A 152 17.21 -1.71 -17.48
CA ASN A 152 17.56 -0.64 -18.42
C ASN A 152 18.96 -0.08 -18.18
N LYS A 153 19.41 0.00 -16.92
CA LYS A 153 20.79 0.40 -16.60
C LYS A 153 21.83 -0.64 -17.07
N LYS A 154 21.45 -1.91 -17.17
CA LYS A 154 22.35 -2.99 -17.62
C LYS A 154 22.46 -3.09 -19.15
N LYS A 155 21.54 -2.46 -19.89
CA LYS A 155 21.52 -2.41 -21.36
C LYS A 155 22.15 -1.13 -21.94
N SER A 156 22.37 -0.11 -21.10
CA SER A 156 23.04 1.15 -21.46
C SER A 156 24.52 1.09 -21.10
#